data_AF-A0A9D8CT13-F1
#
_entry.id   AF-A0A9D8CT13-F1
#
_cell.length_a   1.000
_cell.length_b   1.000
_cell.length_c   1.000
_cell.angle_alpha   90.00
_cell.angle_beta   90.00
_cell.angle_gamma   90.00
#
_symmetry.space_group_name_H-M   'P 1'
#
loop_
_entity.id
_entity.type
_entity.pdbx_description
1 polymer ?
#
loop_
_entity_poly.entity_id
_entity_poly.type
_entity_poly.pdbx_seq_one_letter_code
_entity_poly.pdbx_strand_id
1 'polypeptide(L)'
;MSPVRQIRGTKIATAAWLRPLLTASVLASLLGGCSSVPDAINPAAWYRGVFGGERRAEAPPSGAGQSSGQAYPNLSSVPARPRDASTQQERAALGQGLVADRANAQYADDQPSPAATRPAAPTPRPAAAPPPVAPQAVAPQAVAPP
;
A
#
# COMPACT_ATOMS: atom_id res chain seq x y z
N MET A 1 -12.67 47.89 -45.85
CA MET A 1 -11.97 47.56 -44.59
C MET A 1 -12.87 46.64 -43.78
N SER A 2 -12.63 45.33 -43.84
CA SER A 2 -13.46 44.32 -43.17
C SER A 2 -12.81 43.92 -41.83
N PRO A 3 -13.57 43.82 -40.73
CA PRO A 3 -13.00 43.50 -39.42
C PRO A 3 -12.67 42.02 -39.28
N VAL A 4 -11.48 41.79 -38.70
CA VAL A 4 -10.92 40.49 -38.30
C VAL A 4 -11.88 39.76 -37.36
N ARG A 5 -12.27 38.54 -37.74
CA ARG A 5 -13.12 37.65 -36.95
C ARG A 5 -12.25 36.93 -35.92
N GLN A 6 -12.35 37.32 -34.65
CA GLN A 6 -11.70 36.61 -33.55
C GLN A 6 -12.23 35.17 -33.44
N ILE A 7 -11.31 34.21 -33.40
CA ILE A 7 -11.57 32.81 -33.08
C ILE A 7 -11.70 32.70 -31.56
N ARG A 8 -12.92 32.53 -31.06
CA ARG A 8 -13.18 32.26 -29.64
C ARG A 8 -12.67 30.86 -29.30
N GLY A 9 -11.72 30.79 -28.36
CA GLY A 9 -11.23 29.54 -27.79
C GLY A 9 -12.35 28.74 -27.14
N THR A 10 -12.50 27.50 -27.59
CA THR A 10 -13.44 26.51 -27.05
C THR A 10 -12.98 26.12 -25.66
N LYS A 11 -13.61 26.67 -24.61
CA LYS A 11 -13.44 26.17 -23.25
C LYS A 11 -14.08 24.78 -23.21
N ILE A 12 -13.27 23.73 -23.11
CA ILE A 12 -13.75 22.36 -22.90
C ILE A 12 -14.41 22.34 -21.52
N ALA A 13 -15.74 22.45 -21.50
CA ALA A 13 -16.54 22.23 -20.32
C ALA A 13 -16.45 20.74 -19.98
N THR A 14 -15.60 20.39 -19.03
CA THR A 14 -15.61 19.05 -18.43
C THR A 14 -16.93 18.90 -17.68
N ALA A 15 -17.87 18.18 -18.30
CA ALA A 15 -19.17 17.92 -17.73
C ALA A 15 -19.00 17.23 -16.36
N ALA A 16 -19.39 17.91 -15.28
CA ALA A 16 -19.25 17.43 -13.90
C ALA A 16 -19.96 16.08 -13.65
N TRP A 17 -20.86 15.68 -14.55
CA TRP A 17 -21.55 14.39 -14.54
C TRP A 17 -20.71 13.21 -15.04
N LEU A 18 -19.55 13.44 -15.65
CA LEU A 18 -18.62 12.37 -16.05
C LEU A 18 -17.77 11.86 -14.86
N ARG A 19 -17.68 12.64 -13.78
CA ARG A 19 -16.91 12.29 -12.57
C ARG A 19 -17.44 11.05 -11.84
N PRO A 20 -18.76 10.91 -11.54
CA PRO A 20 -19.28 9.71 -10.88
C PRO A 20 -19.13 8.44 -11.75
N LEU A 21 -19.26 8.59 -13.07
CA LEU A 21 -19.08 7.49 -14.02
C LEU A 21 -17.62 7.01 -14.08
N LEU A 22 -16.66 7.94 -14.06
CA LEU A 22 -15.24 7.60 -13.98
C LEU A 22 -14.89 6.93 -12.65
N THR A 23 -15.41 7.43 -11.52
CA THR A 23 -15.15 6.81 -10.21
C THR A 23 -15.77 5.42 -10.09
N ALA A 24 -17.00 5.23 -10.61
CA ALA A 24 -17.66 3.93 -10.60
C ALA A 24 -16.92 2.92 -11.50
N SER A 25 -16.46 3.36 -12.68
CA SER A 25 -15.67 2.51 -13.58
C SER A 25 -14.32 2.12 -12.98
N VAL A 26 -13.63 3.06 -12.30
CA VAL A 26 -12.37 2.76 -11.60
C VAL A 26 -12.63 1.75 -10.48
N LEU A 27 -13.64 1.97 -9.64
CA LEU A 27 -13.97 1.07 -8.53
C LEU A 27 -14.36 -0.33 -9.02
N ALA A 28 -15.13 -0.43 -10.10
CA ALA A 28 -15.48 -1.70 -10.73
C ALA A 28 -14.25 -2.43 -11.28
N SER A 29 -13.27 -1.71 -11.84
CA SER A 29 -11.99 -2.30 -12.28
C SER A 29 -11.13 -2.77 -11.11
N LEU A 30 -11.15 -2.08 -9.97
CA LEU A 30 -10.42 -2.52 -8.77
C LEU A 30 -11.06 -3.76 -8.13
N LEU A 31 -12.39 -3.87 -8.12
CA LEU A 31 -13.11 -5.04 -7.57
C LEU A 31 -13.14 -6.23 -8.54
N GLY A 32 -13.30 -5.98 -9.84
CA GLY A 32 -13.35 -7.02 -10.89
C GLY A 32 -11.98 -7.45 -11.42
N GLY A 33 -10.94 -6.64 -11.23
CA GLY A 33 -9.57 -6.93 -11.64
C GLY A 33 -8.91 -8.08 -10.86
N CYS A 34 -9.54 -8.57 -9.80
CA CYS A 34 -9.04 -9.73 -9.04
C CYS A 34 -9.29 -11.08 -9.74
N SER A 35 -10.13 -11.16 -10.78
CA SER A 35 -10.43 -12.43 -11.46
C SER A 35 -9.55 -12.71 -12.69
N SER A 36 -8.79 -11.73 -13.17
CA SER A 36 -7.90 -11.89 -14.31
C SER A 36 -6.59 -11.18 -14.02
N VAL A 37 -5.60 -11.95 -13.58
CA VAL A 37 -4.25 -11.45 -13.33
C VAL A 37 -3.47 -11.55 -14.64
N PRO A 38 -3.05 -10.44 -15.26
CA PRO A 38 -2.19 -10.49 -16.43
C PRO A 38 -0.93 -11.30 -16.11
N ASP A 39 -0.43 -12.10 -17.04
CA ASP A 39 0.73 -12.96 -16.81
C ASP A 39 1.99 -12.19 -16.35
N ALA A 40 2.09 -10.89 -16.68
CA ALA A 40 3.16 -10.02 -16.16
C ALA A 40 3.13 -9.83 -14.63
N ILE A 41 1.96 -9.95 -14.00
CA ILE A 41 1.74 -9.78 -12.55
C ILE A 41 1.47 -11.13 -11.88
N ASN A 42 1.27 -12.20 -12.67
CA ASN A 42 1.06 -13.55 -12.18
C ASN A 42 2.39 -14.14 -11.65
N PRO A 43 2.51 -14.43 -10.33
CA PRO A 43 3.72 -15.00 -9.75
C PRO A 43 4.19 -16.27 -10.46
N ALA A 44 3.26 -17.15 -10.85
CA ALA A 44 3.60 -18.38 -11.53
C ALA A 44 4.16 -18.17 -12.95
N ALA A 45 3.85 -17.06 -13.61
CA ALA A 45 4.30 -16.80 -14.98
C ALA A 45 5.74 -16.26 -15.02
N TRP A 46 6.11 -15.29 -14.18
CA TRP A 46 7.51 -14.84 -14.11
C TRP A 46 8.40 -15.81 -13.34
N TYR A 47 7.88 -16.62 -12.40
CA TYR A 47 8.64 -17.77 -11.88
C TYR A 47 8.98 -18.76 -13.01
N ARG A 48 8.04 -19.01 -13.92
CA ARG A 48 8.33 -19.79 -15.13
C ARG A 48 9.32 -19.06 -16.05
N GLY A 49 9.23 -17.75 -16.24
CA GLY A 49 10.22 -17.01 -17.04
C GLY A 49 11.65 -16.99 -16.45
N VAL A 50 11.78 -16.91 -15.13
CA VAL A 50 13.09 -16.81 -14.44
C VAL A 50 13.70 -18.18 -14.14
N PHE A 51 12.87 -19.17 -13.79
CA PHE A 51 13.33 -20.50 -13.36
C PHE A 51 12.83 -21.65 -14.25
N GLY A 52 11.79 -21.44 -15.03
CA GLY A 52 11.20 -22.42 -15.97
C GLY A 52 11.68 -22.16 -17.39
N GLY A 53 12.97 -22.33 -17.63
CA GLY A 53 13.58 -22.19 -18.95
C GLY A 53 12.71 -22.78 -20.07
N GLU A 54 12.44 -21.96 -21.07
CA GLU A 54 11.66 -22.32 -22.24
C GLU A 54 12.40 -23.35 -23.10
N ARG A 55 12.07 -24.62 -22.88
CA ARG A 55 11.58 -25.49 -23.95
C ARG A 55 10.55 -26.42 -23.32
N ARG A 56 9.54 -26.76 -24.11
CA ARG A 56 8.92 -28.08 -24.05
C ARG A 56 10.03 -29.08 -24.32
N ALA A 57 10.89 -29.31 -23.34
CA ALA A 57 11.73 -30.48 -23.30
C ALA A 57 10.72 -31.62 -23.24
N GLU A 58 10.70 -32.45 -24.29
CA GLU A 58 10.42 -33.86 -24.14
C GLU A 58 10.87 -34.26 -22.73
N ALA A 59 9.93 -34.70 -21.89
CA ALA A 59 10.26 -35.05 -20.52
C ALA A 59 11.55 -35.89 -20.58
N PRO A 60 12.65 -35.47 -19.94
CA PRO A 60 13.86 -36.28 -19.95
C PRO A 60 13.42 -37.67 -19.50
N PRO A 61 13.82 -38.76 -20.18
CA PRO A 61 13.44 -40.10 -19.76
C PRO A 61 13.70 -40.18 -18.26
N SER A 62 12.64 -40.48 -17.50
CA SER A 62 12.65 -40.58 -16.06
C SER A 62 13.84 -41.46 -15.65
N GLY A 63 14.93 -40.84 -15.24
CA GLY A 63 16.21 -41.54 -15.08
C GLY A 63 17.46 -40.69 -15.28
N ALA A 64 17.40 -39.54 -15.96
CA ALA A 64 18.58 -38.67 -16.13
C ALA A 64 18.87 -37.76 -14.93
N GLY A 65 18.70 -38.26 -13.71
CA GLY A 65 19.44 -37.75 -12.57
C GLY A 65 20.76 -38.50 -12.54
N GLN A 66 21.90 -37.80 -12.62
CA GLN A 66 23.16 -38.36 -12.17
C GLN A 66 22.99 -38.70 -10.69
N SER A 67 22.52 -39.91 -10.39
CA SER A 67 22.66 -40.45 -9.06
C SER A 67 24.16 -40.53 -8.85
N SER A 68 24.67 -39.87 -7.82
CA SER A 68 26.07 -39.93 -7.40
C SER A 68 26.45 -41.31 -6.84
N GLY A 69 25.82 -42.39 -7.34
CA GLY A 69 25.87 -43.74 -6.78
C GLY A 69 25.32 -43.85 -5.36
N GLN A 70 24.78 -42.77 -4.81
CA GLN A 70 24.26 -42.73 -3.45
C GLN A 70 22.84 -43.30 -3.44
N ALA A 71 22.62 -44.30 -2.59
CA ALA A 71 21.28 -44.82 -2.34
C ALA A 71 20.36 -43.68 -1.90
N TYR A 72 19.10 -43.72 -2.34
CA TYR A 72 18.08 -42.79 -1.86
C TYR A 72 18.04 -42.83 -0.32
N PRO A 73 17.90 -41.66 0.34
CA PRO A 73 17.77 -41.63 1.79
C PRO A 73 16.55 -42.45 2.21
N ASN A 74 16.70 -43.20 3.30
CA ASN A 74 15.65 -44.06 3.80
C ASN A 74 14.44 -43.21 4.25
N LEU A 75 13.26 -43.45 3.68
CA LEU A 75 12.04 -42.69 4.00
C LEU A 75 11.53 -42.93 5.44
N SER A 76 11.99 -43.98 6.11
CA SER A 76 11.74 -44.20 7.55
C SER A 76 12.69 -43.43 8.45
N SER A 77 13.79 -42.86 7.90
CA SER A 77 14.67 -42.00 8.68
C SER A 77 14.19 -40.55 8.62
N VAL A 78 13.54 -40.12 9.68
CA VAL A 78 13.30 -38.69 9.94
C VAL A 78 14.35 -38.23 10.95
N PRO A 79 14.98 -37.06 10.75
CA PRO A 79 15.89 -36.49 11.75
C PRO A 79 15.21 -36.34 13.11
N ALA A 80 16.00 -36.32 14.18
CA ALA A 80 15.48 -36.07 15.51
C ALA A 80 14.66 -34.77 15.53
N ARG A 81 13.55 -34.77 16.29
CA ARG A 81 12.71 -33.59 16.44
C ARG A 81 13.58 -32.41 16.92
N PRO A 82 13.50 -31.24 16.28
CA PRO A 82 14.15 -30.03 16.76
C PRO A 82 13.72 -29.70 18.19
N ARG A 83 14.57 -28.99 18.93
CA ARG A 83 14.16 -28.48 20.24
C ARG A 83 12.98 -27.53 20.07
N ASP A 84 12.06 -27.56 21.03
CA ASP A 84 10.92 -26.63 21.04
C ASP A 84 11.46 -25.19 21.02
N ALA A 85 10.88 -24.36 20.14
CA ALA A 85 11.26 -22.96 20.00
C ALA A 85 10.79 -22.09 21.18
N SER A 86 9.89 -22.60 22.01
CA SER A 86 9.33 -21.91 23.17
C SER A 86 9.25 -22.81 24.39
N THR A 87 9.23 -22.19 25.55
CA THR A 87 8.98 -22.86 26.83
C THR A 87 7.48 -23.14 27.01
N GLN A 88 7.16 -24.06 27.92
CA GLN A 88 5.75 -24.32 28.28
C GLN A 88 5.08 -23.08 28.88
N GLN A 89 5.82 -22.28 29.66
CA GLN A 89 5.32 -21.06 30.27
C GLN A 89 4.96 -20.00 29.22
N GLU A 90 5.81 -19.79 28.21
CA GLU A 90 5.53 -18.87 27.10
C GLU A 90 4.28 -19.29 26.33
N ARG A 91 4.11 -20.59 26.06
CA ARG A 91 2.89 -21.10 25.41
C ARG A 91 1.64 -20.87 26.26
N ALA A 92 1.74 -21.06 27.57
CA ALA A 92 0.63 -20.79 28.49
C ALA A 92 0.27 -19.31 28.52
N ALA A 93 1.27 -18.41 28.58
CA ALA A 93 1.07 -16.98 28.55
C ALA A 93 0.44 -16.51 27.24
N LEU A 94 0.91 -17.02 26.09
CA LEU A 94 0.31 -16.75 24.79
C LEU A 94 -1.14 -17.21 24.73
N GLY A 95 -1.44 -18.41 25.24
CA GLY A 95 -2.81 -18.93 25.32
C GLY A 95 -3.73 -18.02 26.12
N GLN A 96 -3.28 -17.55 27.30
CA GLN A 96 -4.04 -16.62 28.14
C GLN A 96 -4.25 -15.27 27.44
N GLY A 97 -3.22 -14.74 26.79
CA GLY A 97 -3.32 -13.49 26.02
C GLY A 97 -4.35 -13.57 24.90
N LEU A 98 -4.38 -14.68 24.14
CA LEU A 98 -5.35 -14.89 23.06
C LEU A 98 -6.79 -15.03 23.58
N VAL A 99 -6.98 -15.64 24.76
CA VAL A 99 -8.32 -15.69 25.40
C VAL A 99 -8.77 -14.29 25.82
N ALA A 100 -7.88 -13.50 26.41
CA ALA A 100 -8.18 -12.12 26.80
C ALA A 100 -8.48 -11.23 25.57
N ASP A 101 -7.72 -11.38 24.49
CA ASP A 101 -7.94 -10.65 23.23
C ASP A 101 -9.34 -10.93 22.66
N ARG A 102 -9.74 -12.20 22.63
CA ARG A 102 -11.10 -12.58 22.21
C ARG A 102 -12.18 -11.96 23.09
N ALA A 103 -12.00 -11.96 24.41
CA ALA A 103 -12.96 -11.33 25.32
C ALA A 103 -13.08 -9.82 25.04
N ASN A 104 -11.95 -9.13 24.83
CA ASN A 104 -11.94 -7.70 24.54
C ASN A 104 -12.56 -7.35 23.18
N ALA A 105 -12.36 -8.21 22.16
CA ALA A 105 -12.97 -8.02 20.84
C ALA A 105 -14.50 -8.04 20.91
N GLN A 106 -15.09 -8.90 21.73
CA GLN A 106 -16.55 -8.97 21.91
C GLN A 106 -17.11 -7.69 22.54
N TYR A 107 -16.39 -7.07 23.48
CA TYR A 107 -16.81 -5.78 24.04
C TYR A 107 -16.81 -4.63 23.03
N ALA A 108 -15.96 -4.69 21.99
CA ALA A 108 -15.92 -3.69 20.93
C ALA A 108 -17.11 -3.81 19.97
N ASP A 109 -17.67 -5.02 19.80
CA ASP A 109 -18.86 -5.27 18.99
C ASP A 109 -20.16 -4.89 19.74
N ASP A 110 -20.19 -5.08 21.07
CA ASP A 110 -21.36 -4.76 21.92
C ASP A 110 -21.46 -3.28 22.31
N GLN A 111 -20.36 -2.51 22.24
CA GLN A 111 -20.46 -1.06 22.30
C GLN A 111 -20.86 -0.53 20.92
N PRO A 112 -22.04 0.11 20.75
CA PRO A 112 -22.24 0.95 19.58
C PRO A 112 -21.12 1.98 19.62
N SER A 113 -20.22 1.93 18.63
CA SER A 113 -19.15 2.91 18.46
C SER A 113 -19.79 4.29 18.70
N PRO A 114 -19.37 5.06 19.73
CA PRO A 114 -19.92 6.38 19.93
C PRO A 114 -19.62 7.11 18.64
N ALA A 115 -20.65 7.29 17.80
CA ALA A 115 -20.55 7.74 16.43
C ALA A 115 -19.49 8.81 16.43
N ALA A 116 -18.32 8.48 15.86
CA ALA A 116 -17.09 9.21 16.12
C ALA A 116 -17.45 10.69 16.09
N THR A 117 -17.54 11.30 17.27
CA THR A 117 -17.67 12.74 17.35
C THR A 117 -16.28 13.14 16.97
N ARG A 118 -16.05 13.22 15.65
CA ARG A 118 -14.87 13.82 15.06
C ARG A 118 -14.73 15.09 15.87
N PRO A 119 -13.64 15.26 16.66
CA PRO A 119 -13.41 16.52 17.32
C PRO A 119 -13.57 17.57 16.23
N ALA A 120 -14.50 18.50 16.41
CA ALA A 120 -14.60 19.62 15.50
C ALA A 120 -13.17 20.14 15.32
N ALA A 121 -12.72 20.23 14.07
CA ALA A 121 -11.38 20.73 13.80
C ALA A 121 -11.22 22.03 14.60
N PRO A 122 -10.13 22.21 15.36
CA PRO A 122 -9.96 23.43 16.14
C PRO A 122 -10.12 24.62 15.20
N THR A 123 -11.05 25.51 15.51
CA THR A 123 -11.22 26.78 14.81
C THR A 123 -9.85 27.46 14.71
N PRO A 124 -9.46 28.00 13.54
CA PRO A 124 -8.20 28.71 13.41
C PRO A 124 -8.10 29.76 14.51
N ARG A 125 -7.05 29.67 15.33
CA ARG A 125 -6.71 30.71 16.30
C ARG A 125 -6.55 32.02 15.52
N PRO A 126 -7.23 33.12 15.88
CA PRO A 126 -6.95 34.42 15.28
C PRO A 126 -5.45 34.69 15.38
N ALA A 127 -4.82 35.05 14.26
CA ALA A 127 -3.41 35.37 14.24
C ALA A 127 -3.14 36.44 15.31
N ALA A 128 -2.19 36.17 16.21
CA ALA A 128 -1.74 37.17 17.17
C ALA A 128 -1.24 38.40 16.40
N ALA A 129 -1.65 39.59 16.84
CA ALA A 129 -1.21 40.84 16.25
C ALA A 129 0.33 40.90 16.24
N PRO A 130 0.95 41.45 15.18
CA PRO A 130 2.39 41.56 15.11
C PRO A 130 2.91 42.41 16.28
N PRO A 131 4.09 42.08 16.85
CA PRO A 131 4.67 42.89 17.91
C PRO A 131 4.94 44.31 17.38
N PRO A 132 4.84 45.35 18.24
CA PRO A 132 5.16 46.71 17.85
C PRO A 132 6.61 46.78 17.38
N VAL A 133 6.80 47.32 16.18
CA VAL A 133 8.13 47.56 15.59
C VAL A 133 8.82 48.63 16.44
N ALA A 134 9.91 48.26 17.13
CA ALA A 134 10.75 49.24 17.81
C ALA A 134 11.42 50.16 16.77
N PRO A 135 11.61 51.46 17.04
CA PRO A 135 12.21 52.39 16.08
C PRO A 135 13.66 51.98 15.80
N GLN A 136 13.94 51.61 14.55
CA GLN A 136 15.31 51.40 14.10
C GLN A 136 15.99 52.77 13.95
N ALA A 137 17.13 52.93 14.61
CA ALA A 137 17.98 54.11 14.50
C ALA A 137 18.47 54.27 13.05
N VAL A 138 18.32 55.47 12.52
CA VAL A 138 18.65 55.84 11.14
C VAL A 138 20.16 55.98 11.02
N ALA A 139 20.81 55.13 10.21
CA ALA A 139 22.17 55.38 9.75
C ALA A 139 22.10 56.14 8.39
N PRO A 140 22.89 57.21 8.20
CA PRO A 140 22.78 58.08 7.03
C PRO A 140 23.24 57.40 5.74
N GLN A 141 22.43 57.57 4.68
CA GLN A 141 22.70 57.06 3.34
C GLN A 141 23.87 57.82 2.69
N ALA A 142 24.84 57.07 2.16
CA ALA A 142 25.86 57.60 1.28
C ALA A 142 25.28 57.80 -0.12
N VAL A 143 25.23 59.07 -0.54
CA VAL A 143 24.85 59.53 -1.88
C VAL A 143 26.03 59.35 -2.82
N ALA A 144 25.79 58.85 -4.04
CA ALA A 144 26.66 59.14 -5.18
C ALA A 144 25.85 59.27 -6.49
N PRO A 145 26.26 60.15 -7.43
CA PRO A 145 25.35 60.93 -8.30
C PRO A 145 25.60 60.69 -9.81
N PRO A 146 25.08 61.54 -10.73
CA PRO A 146 24.22 61.21 -11.89
C PRO A 146 24.75 60.23 -12.95
#